data_AF-A0A919JXA3-F1
#
_entry.id   AF-A0A919JXA3-F1
#
_cell.length_a   1.000
_cell.length_b   1.000
_cell.length_c   1.000
_cell.angle_alpha   90.00
_cell.angle_beta   90.00
_cell.angle_gamma   90.00
#
_symmetry.space_group_name_H-M   'P 1'
#
loop_
_entity.id
_entity.type
_entity.pdbx_description
1 polymer ?
#
loop_
_entity_poly.entity_id
_entity_poly.type
_entity_poly.pdbx_seq_one_letter_code
_entity_poly.pdbx_strand_id
1 'polypeptide(L)'
;MTNAVIYVQADRFHANAARCLDYCSTMRYQVAGLVCGDWAAAVRMVDNGLAAVIVVPSLTDQDPATQPRIEVAPKRTNRRRPTRRPRNASRLAAR
;
A
#
# COMPACT_ATOMS: atom_id res chain seq x y z
N MET A 1 13.70 -5.54 -10.66
CA MET A 1 13.42 -5.39 -9.22
C MET A 1 13.30 -3.89 -8.97
N THR A 2 12.22 -3.40 -8.38
CA THR A 2 12.02 -1.95 -8.17
C THR A 2 12.28 -1.61 -6.71
N ASN A 3 13.12 -0.61 -6.46
CA ASN A 3 13.37 -0.10 -5.11
C ASN A 3 12.31 0.94 -4.75
N ALA A 4 11.68 0.77 -3.59
CA ALA A 4 10.66 1.65 -3.07
C ALA A 4 11.12 2.27 -1.74
N VAL A 5 10.85 3.56 -1.57
CA VAL A 5 10.90 4.21 -0.26
C VAL A 5 9.47 4.36 0.25
N ILE A 6 9.26 4.04 1.53
CA ILE A 6 7.96 4.19 2.18
C ILE A 6 7.97 5.53 2.90
N TYR A 7 7.00 6.39 2.61
CA TYR A 7 6.78 7.61 3.37
C TYR A 7 5.48 7.52 4.16
N VAL A 8 5.56 7.79 5.46
CA VAL A 8 4.42 7.81 6.37
C VAL A 8 4.47 9.05 7.26
N GLN A 9 3.32 9.64 7.55
CA GLN A 9 3.24 10.66 8.61
C GLN A 9 3.35 10.00 9.99
N ALA A 10 3.77 10.80 10.98
CA ALA A 10 3.87 10.35 12.37
C ALA A 10 2.50 9.90 12.93
N ASP A 11 1.41 10.54 12.46
CA ASP A 11 0.08 10.10 12.82
C ASP A 11 -0.22 8.70 12.24
N ARG A 12 -0.62 7.79 13.14
CA ARG A 12 -0.89 6.38 12.83
C ARG A 12 0.25 5.64 12.12
N PHE A 13 1.50 5.98 12.45
CA PHE A 13 2.72 5.39 11.89
C PHE A 13 2.64 3.87 11.68
N HIS A 14 2.37 3.10 12.75
CA HIS A 14 2.38 1.63 12.70
C HIS A 14 1.38 1.06 11.68
N ALA A 15 0.14 1.57 11.67
CA ALA A 15 -0.89 1.09 10.77
C ALA A 15 -0.61 1.46 9.31
N ASN A 16 -0.07 2.65 9.08
CA ASN A 16 0.26 3.15 7.75
C ASN A 16 1.51 2.45 7.18
N ALA A 17 2.54 2.24 8.00
CA ALA A 17 3.75 1.53 7.62
C ALA A 17 3.46 0.07 7.24
N ALA A 18 2.71 -0.65 8.07
CA ALA A 18 2.32 -2.04 7.79
C ALA A 18 1.57 -2.16 6.46
N ARG A 19 0.65 -1.23 6.18
CA ARG A 19 -0.10 -1.18 4.91
C ARG A 19 0.79 -0.92 3.70
N CYS A 20 1.78 -0.03 3.82
CA CYS A 20 2.72 0.24 2.73
C CYS A 20 3.66 -0.95 2.51
N LEU A 21 4.08 -1.64 3.57
CA LEU A 21 4.88 -2.86 3.49
C LEU A 21 4.12 -4.00 2.80
N ASP A 22 2.85 -4.23 3.17
CA ASP A 22 1.96 -5.20 2.50
C ASP A 22 1.86 -4.92 0.99
N TYR A 23 1.76 -3.63 0.62
CA TYR A 23 1.71 -3.22 -0.77
C TYR A 23 3.03 -3.49 -1.51
N CYS A 24 4.17 -3.09 -0.93
CA CYS A 24 5.50 -3.37 -1.49
C CYS A 24 5.72 -4.87 -1.69
N SER A 25 5.30 -5.71 -0.72
CA SER A 25 5.37 -7.16 -0.84
C SER A 25 4.52 -7.68 -2.00
N THR A 26 3.30 -7.16 -2.17
CA THR A 26 2.39 -7.56 -3.25
C THR A 26 2.94 -7.20 -4.63
N MET A 27 3.55 -6.01 -4.73
CA MET A 27 4.17 -5.49 -5.96
C MET A 27 5.58 -6.03 -6.23
N ARG A 28 6.12 -6.85 -5.32
CA ARG A 28 7.51 -7.37 -5.34
C ARG A 28 8.56 -6.26 -5.39
N TYR A 29 8.33 -5.17 -4.67
CA TYR A 29 9.30 -4.10 -4.50
C TYR A 29 10.29 -4.41 -3.38
N GLN A 30 11.55 -4.01 -3.55
CA GLN A 30 12.52 -3.98 -2.45
C GLN A 30 12.36 -2.67 -1.69
N VAL A 31 12.16 -2.76 -0.38
CA VAL A 31 12.06 -1.57 0.47
C VAL A 31 13.47 -1.07 0.75
N ALA A 32 13.84 0.06 0.14
CA ALA A 32 15.12 0.72 0.34
C ALA A 32 15.18 1.49 1.66
N GLY A 33 14.02 1.94 2.16
CA GLY A 33 13.92 2.63 3.44
C GLY A 33 12.50 3.05 3.78
N LEU A 34 12.34 3.49 5.02
CA LEU A 34 11.10 4.01 5.57
C LEU A 34 11.37 5.36 6.23
N VAL A 35 10.64 6.38 5.81
CA VAL A 35 10.80 7.77 6.22
C VAL A 35 9.53 8.25 6.91
N CYS A 36 9.69 8.85 8.09
CA CYS A 36 8.57 9.35 8.87
C CYS A 36 8.61 10.88 8.98
N GLY A 37 7.55 11.55 8.52
CA GLY A 37 7.36 12.99 8.70
C GLY A 37 8.28 13.92 7.89
N ASP A 38 9.37 13.40 7.31
CA ASP A 38 10.29 14.17 6.46
C ASP A 38 10.11 13.79 4.98
N TRP A 39 9.22 14.50 4.28
CA TRP A 39 9.01 14.27 2.84
C TRP A 39 10.28 14.53 2.03
N ALA A 40 11.06 15.55 2.38
CA ALA A 40 12.27 15.91 1.65
C ALA A 40 13.33 14.81 1.76
N ALA A 41 13.42 14.09 2.89
CA ALA A 41 14.25 12.89 2.98
C ALA A 41 13.80 11.79 2.01
N ALA A 42 12.49 11.54 1.88
CA ALA A 42 11.98 10.53 0.95
C ALA A 42 12.26 10.90 -0.51
N VAL A 43 12.10 12.17 -0.89
CA VAL A 43 12.44 12.67 -2.24
C VAL A 43 13.93 12.56 -2.51
N ARG A 44 14.79 12.97 -1.57
CA ARG A 44 16.26 12.82 -1.69
C ARG A 44 16.69 11.38 -1.92
N MET A 45 16.00 10.39 -1.35
CA MET A 45 16.29 8.98 -1.64
C MET A 45 16.00 8.60 -3.10
N VAL A 46 14.99 9.21 -3.72
CA VAL A 46 14.71 8.99 -5.14
C VAL A 46 15.71 9.74 -6.01
N ASP A 47 16.00 11.00 -5.70
CA ASP A 47 16.96 11.81 -6.45
C ASP A 47 18.38 11.22 -6.44
N ASN A 48 18.78 10.63 -5.30
CA ASN A 48 20.05 9.93 -5.16
C ASN A 48 20.06 8.53 -5.82
N GLY A 49 18.96 8.11 -6.44
CA GLY A 49 18.84 6.81 -7.10
C GLY A 49 18.71 5.61 -6.16
N LEU A 50 18.49 5.83 -4.85
CA LEU A 50 18.30 4.75 -3.88
C LEU A 50 16.94 4.07 -4.04
N ALA A 51 15.92 4.81 -4.45
CA ALA A 51 14.58 4.34 -4.75
C ALA A 51 14.09 4.89 -6.09
N ALA A 52 13.20 4.16 -6.76
CA ALA A 52 12.56 4.59 -8.01
C ALA A 52 11.10 5.01 -7.80
N VAL A 53 10.51 4.69 -6.64
CA VAL A 53 9.11 4.97 -6.31
C VAL A 53 8.97 5.34 -4.83
N ILE A 54 8.10 6.30 -4.52
CA ILE A 54 7.66 6.61 -3.16
C ILE A 54 6.29 5.97 -2.93
N VAL A 55 6.19 5.10 -1.94
CA VAL A 55 4.91 4.47 -1.54
C VAL A 55 4.36 5.23 -0.33
N VAL A 56 3.12 5.71 -0.46
CA VAL A 56 2.42 6.48 0.57
C VAL A 56 1.09 5.82 0.97
N PRO A 57 0.62 5.99 2.22
CA PRO A 57 -0.66 5.40 2.68
C PRO A 57 -1.90 6.13 2.13
N SER A 58 -1.75 7.39 1.69
CA SER A 58 -2.79 8.23 1.09
C SER A 58 -2.14 9.31 0.22
N LEU A 59 -2.88 9.81 -0.78
CA LEU A 59 -2.49 11.03 -1.47
C LEU A 59 -2.34 12.13 -0.42
N THR A 60 -1.17 12.76 -0.40
CA THR A 60 -0.89 13.96 0.37
C THR A 60 -1.04 15.14 -0.57
N ASP A 61 -1.23 16.36 -0.06
CA ASP A 61 -1.20 17.60 -0.86
C ASP A 61 0.19 17.89 -1.48
N GLN A 62 1.13 16.94 -1.37
CA GLN A 62 2.45 16.97 -1.96
C GLN A 62 2.29 16.62 -3.45
N ASP A 63 2.60 17.61 -4.28
CA ASP A 63 2.26 17.67 -5.71
C ASP A 63 2.81 16.48 -6.52
N PRO A 64 1.95 15.64 -7.13
CA PRO A 64 2.37 14.54 -8.01
C PRO A 64 2.85 15.00 -9.39
N ALA A 65 2.78 16.31 -9.71
CA ALA A 65 3.22 16.85 -10.99
C ALA A 65 4.75 16.85 -11.18
N THR A 66 5.50 16.72 -10.09
CA THR A 66 6.96 16.66 -10.14
C THR A 66 7.39 15.24 -9.85
N GLN A 67 8.26 14.66 -10.69
CA GLN A 67 9.01 13.48 -10.31
C GLN A 67 9.54 13.71 -8.88
N PRO A 68 9.34 12.77 -7.95
CA PRO A 68 9.37 11.31 -8.13
C PRO A 68 8.02 10.60 -8.37
N ARG A 69 8.06 9.35 -8.89
CA ARG A 69 6.88 8.48 -9.07
C ARG A 69 6.27 8.13 -7.71
N ILE A 70 5.03 8.56 -7.44
CA ILE A 70 4.32 8.31 -6.18
C ILE A 70 3.24 7.24 -6.39
N GLU A 71 3.20 6.24 -5.52
CA GLU A 71 2.17 5.20 -5.51
C GLU A 71 1.45 5.15 -4.15
N VAL A 72 0.12 5.03 -4.20
CA VAL A 72 -0.69 5.00 -2.99
C VAL A 72 -1.07 3.57 -2.65
N ALA A 73 -0.61 3.10 -1.49
CA ALA A 73 -1.01 1.80 -0.97
C ALA A 73 -2.53 1.79 -0.78
N PRO A 74 -3.32 0.87 -1.36
CA PRO A 74 -4.77 0.88 -1.28
C PRO A 74 -5.23 0.66 0.16
N LYS A 75 -6.30 1.35 0.58
CA LYS A 75 -6.90 1.09 1.90
C LYS A 75 -7.43 -0.32 1.83
N ARG A 76 -7.17 -1.12 2.87
CA ARG A 76 -7.88 -2.39 3.06
C ARG A 76 -9.35 -2.04 3.17
N THR A 77 -10.04 -1.94 2.04
CA THR A 77 -11.48 -2.00 2.01
C THR A 77 -11.78 -3.36 2.57
N ASN A 78 -12.54 -3.38 3.66
CA ASN A 78 -13.01 -4.60 4.30
C ASN A 78 -13.94 -5.26 3.28
N ARG A 79 -13.36 -5.95 2.28
CA ARG A 79 -14.07 -6.65 1.23
C ARG A 79 -14.66 -7.84 1.95
N ARG A 80 -15.86 -7.62 2.49
CA ARG A 80 -16.75 -8.64 3.03
C ARG A 80 -16.62 -9.84 2.09
N ARG A 81 -16.09 -10.93 2.65
CA ARG A 81 -16.09 -12.25 2.05
C ARG A 81 -17.49 -12.46 1.46
N PRO A 82 -17.68 -12.72 0.15
CA PRO A 82 -18.98 -13.16 -0.30
C PRO A 82 -19.26 -14.46 0.46
N THR A 83 -20.22 -14.40 1.37
CA THR A 83 -20.74 -15.56 2.08
C THR A 83 -21.30 -16.48 1.01
N ARG A 84 -20.51 -17.45 0.58
CA ARG A 84 -20.92 -18.58 -0.24
C ARG A 84 -21.99 -19.32 0.59
N ARG A 85 -23.26 -18.95 0.38
CA ARG A 85 -24.40 -19.69 0.95
C ARG A 85 -24.20 -21.16 0.57
N PRO A 86 -24.24 -22.12 1.52
CA PRO A 86 -24.31 -23.52 1.14
C PRO A 86 -25.62 -23.73 0.37
N ARG A 87 -25.50 -24.23 -0.86
CA ARG A 87 -26.63 -24.66 -1.66
C ARG A 87 -27.15 -25.95 -1.03
N ASN A 88 -28.09 -25.84 -0.09
CA ASN A 88 -28.85 -27.00 0.37
C ASN A 88 -29.64 -27.54 -0.81
N ALA A 89 -29.08 -28.56 -1.47
CA ALA A 89 -29.81 -29.44 -2.35
C ALA A 89 -30.32 -30.61 -1.52
N SER A 90 -31.34 -30.36 -0.72
CA SER A 90 -32.14 -31.43 -0.11
C SER A 90 -33.10 -31.93 -1.19
N ARG A 91 -32.66 -32.89 -2.00
CA ARG A 91 -33.61 -33.83 -2.62
C ARG A 91 -34.16 -34.68 -1.48
N LEU A 92 -35.43 -34.48 -1.14
CA LEU A 92 -36.20 -35.50 -0.45
C LEU A 92 -37.58 -35.61 -1.11
N ALA A 93 -37.89 -36.84 -1.51
CA ALA A 93 -39.11 -37.27 -2.16
C ALA A 93 -40.35 -37.05 -1.28
N ALA A 94 -41.51 -36.86 -1.93
CA ALA A 94 -42.79 -37.53 -1.64
C ALA A 94 -43.97 -36.75 -2.24
N ARG A 95 -44.55 -37.26 -3.32
CA ARG A 95 -45.95 -37.74 -3.43
C ARG A 95 -46.31 -38.03 -4.87
#